data_AF-A0A8T4ZZ68-F1
#
_entry.id   AF-A0A8T4ZZ68-F1
#
_cell.length_a   1.000
_cell.length_b   1.000
_cell.length_c   1.000
_cell.angle_alpha   90.00
_cell.angle_beta   90.00
_cell.angle_gamma   90.00
#
_symmetry.space_group_name_H-M   'P 1'
#
loop_
_entity.id
_entity.type
_entity.pdbx_description
1 polymer ?
#
loop_
_entity_poly.entity_id
_entity_poly.type
_entity_poly.pdbx_seq_one_letter_code
_entity_poly.pdbx_strand_id
1 'polypeptide(L)'
;MVRMPVVGKVSLTSDKDVSAGTEASLSDLFTYTERRKEFTLESDVERDKTKLKVSVSKLGSLEATADTTKKKGEKTNLWLLVKIGDFSKKVKAAENIKKGDVLDITVETA
;
A
#
# COMPACT_ATOMS: atom_id res chain seq x y z
N MET A 1 -8.06 7.64 20.75
CA MET A 1 -7.57 7.12 19.45
C MET A 1 -8.19 7.96 18.35
N VAL A 2 -7.40 8.82 17.70
CA VAL A 2 -7.87 9.53 16.50
C VAL A 2 -7.97 8.49 15.39
N ARG A 3 -9.17 8.30 14.82
CA ARG A 3 -9.33 7.43 13.63
C ARG A 3 -8.65 8.13 12.46
N MET A 4 -7.63 7.51 11.88
CA MET A 4 -6.99 8.01 10.68
C MET A 4 -7.98 7.92 9.51
N PRO A 5 -8.20 8.99 8.74
CA PRO A 5 -8.98 8.94 7.51
C PRO A 5 -8.45 7.89 6.54
N VAL A 6 -9.36 7.04 6.03
CA VAL A 6 -9.04 6.09 4.96
C VAL A 6 -8.93 6.85 3.64
N VAL A 7 -7.82 6.67 2.96
CA VAL A 7 -7.56 7.19 1.60
C VAL A 7 -8.09 6.21 0.56
N GLY A 8 -7.94 4.91 0.79
CA GLY A 8 -8.52 3.87 -0.06
C GLY A 8 -8.08 2.47 0.31
N LYS A 9 -8.70 1.49 -0.33
CA LYS A 9 -8.46 0.06 -0.11
C LYS A 9 -8.31 -0.67 -1.43
N VAL A 10 -7.40 -1.63 -1.50
CA VAL A 10 -7.18 -2.48 -2.67
C VAL A 10 -6.66 -3.85 -2.24
N SER A 11 -7.09 -4.91 -2.92
CA SER A 11 -6.60 -6.28 -2.68
C SER A 11 -5.63 -6.67 -3.79
N LEU A 12 -4.41 -7.04 -3.43
CA LEU A 12 -3.35 -7.42 -4.37
C LEU A 12 -2.94 -8.88 -4.17
N THR A 13 -2.54 -9.53 -5.24
CA THR A 13 -2.07 -10.93 -5.21
C THR A 13 -0.54 -10.95 -5.09
N SER A 14 -0.04 -11.64 -4.06
CA SER A 14 1.40 -11.85 -3.88
C SER A 14 1.97 -12.73 -5.00
N ASP A 15 3.14 -12.37 -5.53
CA ASP A 15 3.89 -13.17 -6.50
C ASP A 15 4.99 -14.03 -5.82
N LYS A 16 5.12 -13.94 -4.49
CA LYS A 16 6.25 -14.51 -3.74
C LYS A 16 5.83 -15.14 -2.41
N ASP A 17 6.56 -16.19 -2.02
CA ASP A 17 6.55 -16.76 -0.68
C ASP A 17 7.43 -15.92 0.26
N VAL A 18 6.90 -15.56 1.43
CA VAL A 18 7.60 -14.84 2.49
C VAL A 18 7.28 -15.48 3.84
N SER A 19 8.30 -15.86 4.59
CA SER A 19 8.12 -16.45 5.92
C SER A 19 7.83 -15.38 6.96
N ALA A 20 7.01 -15.70 7.96
CA ALA A 20 6.78 -14.85 9.11
C ALA A 20 8.11 -14.43 9.76
N GLY A 21 8.19 -13.17 10.14
CA GLY A 21 9.38 -12.57 10.73
C GLY A 21 10.48 -12.16 9.74
N THR A 22 10.33 -12.42 8.44
CA THR A 22 11.27 -11.98 7.41
C THR A 22 10.83 -10.65 6.80
N GLU A 23 11.79 -9.91 6.24
CA GLU A 23 11.52 -8.63 5.60
C GLU A 23 11.13 -8.81 4.13
N ALA A 24 10.09 -8.10 3.70
CA ALA A 24 9.72 -7.95 2.30
C ALA A 24 9.29 -6.52 2.00
N SER A 25 9.26 -6.16 0.72
CA SER A 25 8.79 -4.86 0.26
C SER A 25 7.60 -5.01 -0.68
N LEU A 26 6.90 -3.92 -0.95
CA LEU A 26 5.81 -3.91 -1.93
C LEU A 26 6.30 -4.28 -3.34
N SER A 27 7.53 -3.86 -3.70
CA SER A 27 8.15 -4.20 -4.98
C SER A 27 8.49 -5.69 -5.11
N ASP A 28 8.81 -6.35 -3.99
CA ASP A 28 9.18 -7.77 -3.96
C ASP A 28 7.95 -8.68 -3.97
N LEU A 29 6.86 -8.25 -3.32
CA LEU A 29 5.63 -9.03 -3.18
C LEU A 29 4.68 -8.86 -4.37
N PHE A 30 4.57 -7.66 -4.93
CA PHE A 30 3.56 -7.35 -5.92
C PHE A 30 4.18 -7.01 -7.28
N THR A 31 3.69 -7.67 -8.32
CA THR A 31 4.10 -7.37 -9.70
C THR A 31 3.76 -5.92 -10.07
N TYR A 32 4.34 -5.43 -11.16
CA TYR A 32 4.00 -4.10 -11.67
C TYR A 32 2.51 -3.98 -12.02
N THR A 33 1.92 -5.05 -12.60
CA THR A 33 0.49 -5.10 -12.93
C THR A 33 -0.39 -5.02 -11.70
N GLU A 34 -0.06 -5.76 -10.63
CA GLU A 34 -0.80 -5.73 -9.37
C GLU A 34 -0.79 -4.33 -8.76
N ARG A 35 0.38 -3.67 -8.72
CA ARG A 35 0.52 -2.31 -8.16
C ARG A 35 -0.28 -1.23 -8.92
N ARG A 36 -0.76 -1.54 -10.13
CA ARG A 36 -1.59 -0.67 -10.96
C ARG A 36 -3.10 -0.94 -10.86
N LYS A 37 -3.53 -1.95 -10.08
CA LYS A 37 -4.96 -2.18 -9.83
C LYS A 37 -5.59 -0.92 -9.24
N GLU A 38 -6.70 -0.52 -9.85
CA GLU A 38 -7.37 0.72 -9.52
C GLU A 38 -8.25 0.58 -8.28
N PHE A 39 -8.33 1.66 -7.51
CA PHE A 39 -9.32 1.87 -6.46
C PHE A 39 -9.79 3.32 -6.46
N THR A 40 -10.94 3.56 -5.83
CA THR A 40 -11.50 4.91 -5.68
C THR A 40 -10.97 5.56 -4.40
N LEU A 41 -10.54 6.81 -4.48
CA LEU A 41 -10.14 7.59 -3.31
C LEU A 41 -11.34 7.89 -2.41
N GLU A 42 -11.17 7.63 -1.12
CA GLU A 42 -12.16 7.94 -0.07
C GLU A 42 -11.92 9.30 0.59
N SER A 43 -10.74 9.90 0.36
CA SER A 43 -10.35 11.23 0.83
C SER A 43 -9.54 11.98 -0.22
N ASP A 44 -9.43 13.31 -0.06
CA ASP A 44 -8.47 14.10 -0.82
C ASP A 44 -7.03 13.72 -0.43
N VAL A 45 -6.12 13.81 -1.38
CA VAL A 45 -4.68 13.71 -1.17
C VAL A 45 -3.98 14.83 -1.93
N GLU A 46 -2.91 15.36 -1.34
CA GLU A 46 -2.10 16.40 -1.95
C GLU A 46 -0.64 15.93 -2.02
N ARG A 47 -0.08 16.06 -3.22
CA ARG A 47 1.31 15.67 -3.51
C ARG A 47 2.25 16.35 -2.53
N ASP A 48 3.20 15.57 -2.02
CA ASP A 48 4.25 15.99 -1.08
C ASP A 48 3.76 16.50 0.30
N LYS A 49 2.45 16.67 0.51
CA LYS A 49 1.87 17.15 1.78
C LYS A 49 1.18 16.05 2.57
N THR A 50 0.39 15.21 1.91
CA THR A 50 -0.33 14.14 2.60
C THR A 50 0.62 13.00 2.97
N LYS A 51 0.79 12.78 4.28
CA LYS A 51 1.47 11.60 4.81
C LYS A 51 0.53 10.41 4.76
N LEU A 52 1.07 9.26 4.36
CA LEU A 52 0.31 8.04 4.15
C LEU A 52 0.88 6.93 5.03
N LYS A 53 -0.02 6.17 5.63
CA LYS A 53 0.28 4.86 6.20
C LYS A 53 -0.32 3.79 5.29
N VAL A 54 0.54 2.94 4.73
CA VAL A 54 0.12 1.83 3.88
C VAL A 54 0.23 0.55 4.70
N SER A 55 -0.91 0.01 5.09
CA SER A 55 -1.02 -1.23 5.87
C SER A 55 -1.36 -2.38 4.93
N VAL A 56 -0.58 -3.45 4.97
CA VAL A 56 -0.75 -4.65 4.15
C VAL A 56 -0.98 -5.84 5.08
N SER A 57 -2.10 -6.55 4.89
CA SER A 57 -2.41 -7.75 5.66
C SER A 57 -1.24 -8.74 5.63
N LYS A 58 -0.92 -9.37 6.75
CA LYS A 58 0.23 -10.29 6.95
C LYS A 58 1.64 -9.69 6.83
N LEU A 59 1.83 -8.53 6.19
CA LEU A 59 3.15 -7.93 6.01
C LEU A 59 3.47 -6.84 7.06
N GLY A 60 2.47 -6.07 7.52
CA GLY A 60 2.67 -4.91 8.39
C GLY A 60 2.38 -3.59 7.67
N SER A 61 2.92 -2.47 8.17
CA SER A 61 2.69 -1.15 7.57
C SER A 61 3.97 -0.39 7.29
N LEU A 62 3.95 0.46 6.26
CA LEU A 62 5.00 1.44 5.98
C LEU A 62 4.42 2.85 5.92
N GLU A 63 5.28 3.83 6.20
CA GLU A 63 4.97 5.24 6.00
C GLU A 63 5.47 5.72 4.63
N ALA A 64 4.67 6.55 3.98
CA ALA A 64 4.94 7.14 2.68
C ALA A 64 4.46 8.59 2.63
N THR A 65 4.79 9.30 1.55
CA THR A 65 4.18 10.59 1.23
C THR A 65 3.52 10.49 -0.14
N ALA A 66 2.35 11.10 -0.29
CA ALA A 66 1.61 11.08 -1.55
C ALA A 66 2.46 11.65 -2.70
N ASP A 67 2.52 10.93 -3.83
CA ASP A 67 3.19 11.39 -5.06
C ASP A 67 2.23 12.04 -6.06
N THR A 68 0.96 12.20 -5.67
CA THR A 68 -0.07 12.77 -6.53
C THR A 68 -1.04 13.64 -5.73
N THR A 69 -1.69 14.57 -6.44
CA THR A 69 -2.80 15.36 -5.92
C THR A 69 -4.07 14.86 -6.57
N LYS A 70 -5.01 14.36 -5.76
CA LYS A 70 -6.30 13.82 -6.21
C LYS A 70 -7.40 14.15 -5.22
N LYS A 71 -8.63 14.26 -5.73
CA LYS A 71 -9.84 14.48 -4.96
C LYS A 71 -10.55 13.18 -4.64
N LYS A 72 -11.28 13.19 -3.53
CA LYS A 72 -12.21 12.13 -3.16
C LYS A 72 -13.12 11.78 -4.34
N GLY A 73 -13.30 10.48 -4.59
CA GLY A 73 -14.10 9.96 -5.70
C GLY A 73 -13.32 9.70 -6.99
N GLU A 74 -12.11 10.25 -7.14
CA GLU A 74 -11.26 9.91 -8.27
C GLU A 74 -10.71 8.49 -8.19
N LYS A 75 -10.41 7.90 -9.35
CA LYS A 75 -9.65 6.65 -9.43
C LYS A 75 -8.15 6.91 -9.28
N THR A 76 -7.47 5.97 -8.64
CA THR A 76 -6.01 5.92 -8.53
C THR A 76 -5.54 4.46 -8.39
N ASN A 77 -4.24 4.26 -8.23
CA ASN A 77 -3.63 3.00 -7.84
C ASN A 77 -2.42 3.28 -6.94
N LEU A 78 -1.85 2.23 -6.34
CA LEU A 78 -0.70 2.40 -5.44
C LEU A 78 0.52 2.97 -6.17
N TRP A 79 0.76 2.56 -7.42
CA TRP A 79 1.88 3.05 -8.23
C TRP A 79 1.86 4.58 -8.44
N LEU A 80 0.68 5.18 -8.56
CA LEU A 80 0.51 6.64 -8.69
C LEU A 80 0.42 7.35 -7.34
N LEU A 81 -0.09 6.68 -6.31
CA LEU A 81 -0.32 7.29 -5.01
C LEU A 81 0.96 7.40 -4.17
N VAL A 82 1.84 6.40 -4.27
CA VAL A 82 3.03 6.25 -3.42
C VAL A 82 4.29 6.47 -4.24
N LYS A 83 5.28 7.19 -3.69
CA LYS A 83 6.56 7.42 -4.37
C LYS A 83 7.28 6.10 -4.66
N ILE A 84 7.96 6.03 -5.81
CA ILE A 84 8.69 4.82 -6.23
C ILE A 84 9.70 4.32 -5.19
N GLY A 85 10.38 5.23 -4.47
CA GLY A 85 11.35 4.87 -3.44
C GLY A 85 10.72 4.18 -2.22
N ASP A 86 9.45 4.45 -1.94
CA ASP A 86 8.75 3.86 -0.80
C ASP A 86 8.35 2.39 -1.08
N PHE A 87 8.24 1.98 -2.35
CA PHE A 87 7.95 0.58 -2.71
C PHE A 87 9.05 -0.39 -2.32
N SER A 88 10.29 0.10 -2.18
CA SER A 88 11.46 -0.71 -1.80
C SER A 88 11.69 -0.77 -0.29
N LYS A 89 10.90 -0.03 0.50
CA LYS A 89 10.98 -0.09 1.97
C LYS A 89 10.67 -1.50 2.47
N LYS A 90 11.50 -1.97 3.38
CA LYS A 90 11.39 -3.30 3.97
C LYS A 90 10.45 -3.25 5.18
N VAL A 91 9.54 -4.21 5.23
CA VAL A 91 8.57 -4.39 6.30
C VAL A 91 8.60 -5.86 6.72
N LYS A 92 8.58 -6.11 8.02
CA LYS A 92 8.66 -7.45 8.59
C LYS A 92 7.31 -8.13 8.55
N ALA A 93 7.21 -9.26 7.84
CA ALA A 93 5.99 -10.04 7.77
C ALA A 93 5.54 -10.52 9.16
N ALA A 94 4.30 -10.21 9.52
CA ALA A 94 3.65 -10.68 10.74
C ALA A 94 3.25 -12.17 10.64
N GLU A 95 2.92 -12.63 9.43
CA GLU A 95 2.49 -14.00 9.14
C GLU A 95 3.18 -14.53 7.88
N ASN A 96 3.05 -15.83 7.62
CA ASN A 96 3.50 -16.43 6.37
C ASN A 96 2.62 -15.93 5.21
N ILE A 97 3.26 -15.47 4.14
CA ILE A 97 2.63 -15.08 2.88
C ILE A 97 3.02 -16.12 1.83
N LYS A 98 2.05 -16.62 1.08
CA LYS A 98 2.28 -17.51 -0.06
C LYS A 98 2.11 -16.78 -1.38
N LYS A 99 2.85 -17.21 -2.40
CA LYS A 99 2.56 -16.84 -3.78
C LYS A 99 1.11 -17.21 -4.10
N GLY A 100 0.36 -16.27 -4.65
CA GLY A 100 -1.07 -16.40 -4.89
C GLY A 100 -1.96 -15.92 -3.75
N ASP A 101 -1.43 -15.64 -2.55
CA ASP A 101 -2.22 -15.04 -1.48
C ASP A 101 -2.76 -13.68 -1.91
N VAL A 102 -4.04 -13.44 -1.63
CA VAL A 102 -4.63 -12.10 -1.75
C VAL A 102 -4.38 -11.38 -0.43
N LEU A 103 -3.70 -10.23 -0.53
CA LEU A 103 -3.36 -9.36 0.58
C LEU A 103 -4.15 -8.06 0.47
N ASP A 104 -4.88 -7.72 1.53
CA ASP A 104 -5.63 -6.48 1.62
C ASP A 104 -4.70 -5.35 2.02
N ILE A 105 -4.78 -4.26 1.25
CA ILE A 105 -4.03 -3.04 1.47
C ILE A 105 -5.01 -1.94 1.85
N THR A 106 -4.77 -1.32 3.00
CA THR A 106 -5.47 -0.11 3.45
C THR A 106 -4.48 1.04 3.47
N VAL A 107 -4.83 2.13 2.79
CA VAL A 107 -4.07 3.39 2.83
C VAL A 107 -4.84 4.37 3.70
N GLU A 108 -4.17 4.94 4.68
CA GLU A 108 -4.71 5.92 5.63
C GLU A 108 -3.84 7.18 5.62
N THR A 109 -4.40 8.34 5.98
CA THR A 109 -3.56 9.51 6.26
C THR A 109 -2.86 9.34 7.62
N ALA A 110 -1.53 9.50 7.65
CA ALA A 110 -0.72 9.37 8.85
C ALA A 110 -0.67 10.67 9.67
#